data_AF-A0AAN7TY66-F1
#
_entry.id   AF-A0AAN7TY66-F1
#
_cell.length_a   1.000
_cell.length_b   1.000
_cell.length_c   1.000
_cell.angle_alpha   90.00
_cell.angle_beta   90.00
_cell.angle_gamma   90.00
#
_symmetry.space_group_name_H-M   'P 1'
#
loop_
_entity.id
_entity.type
_entity.pdbx_description
1 polymer ?
#
loop_
_entity_poly.entity_id
_entity_poly.type
_entity_poly.pdbx_seq_one_letter_code
_entity_poly.pdbx_strand_id
1 'polypeptide(L)'
;MKTLLNQDISCILLFTSLHFFLPKIIELIFKKNNIEFDERKKIEWSNRIISTINAIVTTILSIYCLYTKEEWVENSFRSTCDTSYFIFKFITYYFTYDLIITSYYSKYLFTWGNLLHHTIGLLSFTFLGNINGIAHHLLLIYTFTEITTPLINFRYFLLDLKLKSHPLYLINGLLVFFGFILVRVLYTTITIYDIIFNQPHYHLETSSLLPISILNYLISVEPLGFILFFTSLYLWIPSLLQTIFNNNEKQLSFSSKIEWTNRIVATISSITSFTLSCYCIYKKESWVLNEMTSTCALSDFILKFISFYFLFDALHLIVYYKQLFDWSIIIHHLVVGILSYVYIGLYYRKTHLILLYFLLFEITNPFIHLRWFLTDLKLQNHILYSINGFLMAFCFMVIRDIYVPIKVVTIYINGMNELNSITNTIIFFCFPTITILNLFWTYLVIKGILKHLMKKKATQINKNIDKIKS
;
A
#
# COMPACT_ATOMS: atom_id res chain seq x y z
N MET A 1 14.30 5.19 -25.49
CA MET A 1 14.74 4.38 -24.34
C MET A 1 15.88 5.04 -23.54
N LYS A 2 17.01 5.45 -24.15
CA LYS A 2 18.07 6.24 -23.47
C LYS A 2 17.57 7.57 -22.88
N THR A 3 16.63 8.25 -23.55
CA THR A 3 16.04 9.52 -23.11
C THR A 3 15.15 9.38 -21.87
N LEU A 4 14.34 8.31 -21.77
CA LEU A 4 13.51 8.06 -20.59
C LEU A 4 14.36 7.74 -19.35
N LEU A 5 15.41 6.92 -19.49
CA LEU A 5 16.30 6.57 -18.37
C LEU A 5 17.05 7.80 -17.83
N ASN A 6 17.44 8.72 -18.70
CA ASN A 6 18.09 9.96 -18.31
C ASN A 6 17.16 10.89 -17.52
N GLN A 7 15.86 10.92 -17.83
CA GLN A 7 14.88 11.75 -17.11
C GLN A 7 14.65 11.24 -15.68
N ASP A 8 14.57 9.92 -15.52
CA ASP A 8 14.37 9.25 -14.23
C ASP A 8 15.55 9.54 -13.27
N ILE A 9 16.78 9.39 -13.76
CA ILE A 9 18.01 9.72 -13.03
C ILE A 9 18.05 11.22 -12.68
N SER A 10 17.64 12.09 -13.60
CA SER A 10 17.65 13.54 -13.37
C SER A 10 16.70 13.96 -12.25
N CYS A 11 15.49 13.37 -12.18
CA CYS A 11 14.53 13.66 -11.12
C CYS A 11 15.05 13.21 -9.74
N ILE A 12 15.63 12.01 -9.66
CA ILE A 12 16.24 11.50 -8.43
C ILE A 12 17.38 12.41 -7.98
N LEU A 13 18.29 12.78 -8.88
CA LEU A 13 19.40 13.68 -8.59
C LEU A 13 18.93 15.06 -8.14
N LEU A 14 17.85 15.58 -8.72
CA LEU A 14 17.27 16.86 -8.31
C LEU A 14 16.76 16.80 -6.87
N PHE A 15 15.87 15.87 -6.52
CA PHE A 15 15.31 15.83 -5.16
C PHE A 15 16.35 15.44 -4.10
N THR A 16 17.29 14.56 -4.43
CA THR A 16 18.41 14.23 -3.52
C THR A 16 19.35 15.42 -3.31
N SER A 17 19.73 16.13 -4.38
CA SER A 17 20.57 17.34 -4.25
C SER A 17 19.87 18.43 -3.44
N LEU A 18 18.59 18.70 -3.71
CA LEU A 18 17.79 19.63 -2.92
C LEU A 18 17.79 19.24 -1.44
N HIS A 19 17.60 17.95 -1.11
CA HIS A 19 17.62 17.50 0.28
C HIS A 19 18.95 17.75 1.00
N PHE A 20 20.10 17.57 0.35
CA PHE A 20 21.40 17.73 0.99
C PHE A 20 21.90 19.18 1.03
N PHE A 21 21.60 19.99 0.00
CA PHE A 21 22.12 21.35 -0.11
C PHE A 21 21.20 22.40 0.51
N LEU A 22 19.89 22.25 0.36
CA LEU A 22 18.93 23.26 0.82
C LEU A 22 18.96 23.52 2.33
N PRO A 23 19.08 22.51 3.21
CA PRO A 23 19.20 22.77 4.65
C PRO A 23 20.42 23.60 5.02
N LYS A 24 21.53 23.48 4.27
CA LYS A 24 22.75 24.28 4.50
C LYS A 24 22.53 25.74 4.11
N ILE A 25 21.82 25.99 3.01
CA ILE A 25 21.48 27.34 2.57
C ILE A 25 20.55 28.02 3.58
N ILE A 26 19.52 27.30 4.05
CA ILE A 26 18.58 27.82 5.06
C ILE A 26 19.34 28.14 6.36
N GLU A 27 20.24 27.24 6.81
CA GLU A 27 21.04 27.46 8.00
C GLU A 27 21.91 28.74 7.91
N LEU A 28 22.51 28.99 6.74
CA LEU A 28 23.28 30.23 6.52
C LEU A 28 22.39 31.49 6.58
N ILE A 29 21.19 31.44 5.99
CA ILE A 29 20.23 32.55 6.02
C ILE A 29 19.77 32.83 7.46
N PHE A 30 19.47 31.79 8.24
CA PHE A 30 19.03 31.93 9.63
C PHE A 30 20.15 32.46 10.53
N LYS A 31 21.38 31.93 10.39
CA LYS A 31 22.56 32.45 11.10
C LYS A 31 22.82 33.92 10.79
N LYS A 32 22.74 34.31 9.52
CA LYS A 32 22.94 35.72 9.10
C LYS A 32 21.94 36.67 9.74
N ASN A 33 20.72 36.21 10.00
CA ASN A 33 19.64 37.02 10.56
C ASN A 33 19.45 36.84 12.07
N ASN A 34 20.36 36.16 12.77
CA ASN A 34 20.28 35.87 14.21
C ASN A 34 18.95 35.20 14.63
N ILE A 35 18.41 34.33 13.79
CA ILE A 35 17.17 33.59 14.08
C ILE A 35 17.54 32.21 14.65
N GLU A 36 16.93 31.84 15.79
CA GLU A 36 17.06 30.49 16.35
C GLU A 36 16.64 29.42 15.34
N PHE A 37 17.52 28.44 15.16
CA PHE A 37 17.40 27.39 14.15
C PHE A 37 17.73 26.03 14.77
N ASP A 38 16.70 25.34 15.26
CA ASP A 38 16.82 23.98 15.78
C ASP A 38 16.68 22.92 14.68
N GLU A 39 16.98 21.66 15.01
CA GLU A 39 16.90 20.56 14.04
C GLU A 39 15.51 20.38 13.46
N ARG A 40 14.46 20.58 14.27
CA ARG A 40 13.07 20.45 13.82
C ARG A 40 12.75 21.49 12.75
N LYS A 41 13.07 22.75 13.01
CA LYS A 41 12.85 23.88 12.10
C LYS A 41 13.63 23.68 10.81
N LYS A 42 14.87 23.17 10.89
CA LYS A 42 15.67 22.80 9.73
C LYS A 42 14.96 21.78 8.83
N ILE A 43 14.42 20.72 9.42
CA ILE A 43 13.72 19.65 8.68
C ILE A 43 12.42 20.19 8.07
N GLU A 44 11.59 20.87 8.85
CA GLU A 44 10.28 21.37 8.40
C GLU A 44 10.41 22.45 7.31
N TRP A 45 11.33 23.41 7.45
CA TRP A 45 11.57 24.43 6.43
C TRP A 45 12.09 23.83 5.12
N SER A 46 13.07 22.92 5.21
CA SER A 46 13.63 22.27 4.03
C SER A 46 12.57 21.48 3.28
N ASN A 47 11.75 20.68 3.99
CA ASN A 47 10.70 19.88 3.36
C ASN A 47 9.66 20.77 2.66
N ARG A 48 9.23 21.86 3.31
CA ARG A 48 8.25 22.80 2.74
C ARG A 48 8.77 23.56 1.53
N ILE A 49 10.05 23.92 1.50
CA ILE A 49 10.63 24.59 0.33
C ILE A 49 10.71 23.61 -0.85
N ILE A 50 11.11 22.34 -0.63
CA ILE A 50 11.14 21.32 -1.68
C ILE A 50 9.72 21.05 -2.22
N SER A 51 8.75 20.92 -1.31
CA SER A 51 7.32 20.81 -1.66
C SER A 51 6.84 22.01 -2.49
N THR A 52 7.27 23.22 -2.14
CA THR A 52 6.94 24.45 -2.88
C THR A 52 7.54 24.44 -4.29
N ILE A 53 8.79 24.01 -4.44
CA ILE A 53 9.44 23.87 -5.76
C ILE A 53 8.66 22.88 -6.63
N ASN A 54 8.34 21.70 -6.08
CA ASN A 54 7.54 20.71 -6.79
C ASN A 54 6.19 21.28 -7.22
N ALA A 55 5.46 21.91 -6.30
CA ALA A 55 4.14 22.46 -6.57
C ALA A 55 4.16 23.54 -7.66
N ILE A 56 5.15 24.43 -7.66
CA ILE A 56 5.30 25.46 -8.71
C ILE A 56 5.55 24.81 -10.06
N VAL A 57 6.52 23.90 -10.16
CA VAL A 57 6.88 23.23 -11.42
C VAL A 57 5.69 22.45 -11.97
N THR A 58 5.07 21.62 -11.14
CA THR A 58 3.94 20.77 -11.54
C THR A 58 2.70 21.57 -11.90
N THR A 59 2.42 22.68 -11.20
CA THR A 59 1.31 23.59 -11.53
C THR A 59 1.50 24.25 -12.89
N ILE A 60 2.68 24.84 -13.15
CA ILE A 60 2.97 25.52 -14.43
C ILE A 60 2.82 24.54 -15.60
N LEU A 61 3.41 23.36 -15.47
CA LEU A 61 3.34 22.33 -16.51
C LEU A 61 1.94 21.76 -16.68
N SER A 62 1.16 21.64 -15.59
CA SER A 62 -0.24 21.19 -15.66
C SER A 62 -1.13 22.21 -16.35
N ILE A 63 -0.98 23.52 -16.05
CA ILE A 63 -1.68 24.59 -16.77
C ILE A 63 -1.35 24.52 -18.27
N TYR A 64 -0.06 24.39 -18.60
CA TYR A 64 0.36 24.24 -20.00
C TYR A 64 -0.33 23.04 -20.66
N CYS A 65 -0.30 21.87 -20.03
CA CYS A 65 -0.96 20.68 -20.58
C CYS A 65 -2.47 20.87 -20.74
N LEU A 66 -3.16 21.30 -19.69
CA LEU A 66 -4.63 21.38 -19.65
C LEU A 66 -5.21 22.39 -20.66
N TYR A 67 -4.52 23.50 -20.90
CA TYR A 67 -5.10 24.62 -21.66
C TYR A 67 -4.47 24.85 -23.03
N THR A 68 -3.33 24.24 -23.36
CA THR A 68 -2.70 24.42 -24.69
C THR A 68 -2.77 23.19 -25.59
N LYS A 69 -3.15 22.03 -25.04
CA LYS A 69 -3.25 20.78 -25.79
C LYS A 69 -4.72 20.45 -26.05
N GLU A 70 -5.07 20.25 -27.32
CA GLU A 70 -6.42 19.84 -27.73
C GLU A 70 -6.66 18.32 -27.55
N GLU A 71 -5.59 17.56 -27.25
CA GLU A 71 -5.61 16.10 -27.08
C GLU A 71 -6.70 15.65 -26.08
N TRP A 72 -7.00 16.43 -25.05
CA TRP A 72 -8.00 16.09 -24.02
C TRP A 72 -9.45 16.08 -24.52
N VAL A 73 -9.72 16.80 -25.62
CA VAL A 73 -11.03 16.89 -26.26
C VAL A 73 -11.37 15.58 -26.98
N GLU A 74 -10.37 14.88 -27.50
CA GLU A 74 -10.58 13.61 -28.21
C GLU A 74 -10.98 12.48 -27.26
N ASN A 75 -10.28 12.33 -26.14
CA ASN A 75 -10.63 11.36 -25.10
C ASN A 75 -10.00 11.74 -23.75
N SER A 76 -10.79 12.37 -22.87
CA SER A 76 -10.33 12.77 -21.54
C SER A 76 -9.78 11.63 -20.67
N PHE A 77 -10.12 10.36 -20.92
CA PHE A 77 -9.60 9.22 -20.16
C PHE A 77 -8.38 8.55 -20.77
N ARG A 78 -8.12 8.70 -22.08
CA ARG A 78 -7.04 7.96 -22.77
C ARG A 78 -6.04 8.84 -23.50
N SER A 79 -6.38 10.09 -23.78
CA SER A 79 -5.43 11.02 -24.39
C SER A 79 -4.24 11.20 -23.48
N THR A 80 -3.05 11.17 -24.07
CA THR A 80 -1.78 11.33 -23.36
C THR A 80 -0.87 12.23 -24.17
N CYS A 81 0.08 12.87 -23.50
CA CYS A 81 1.10 13.67 -24.16
C CYS A 81 2.44 13.55 -23.44
N ASP A 82 3.54 13.78 -24.14
CA ASP A 82 4.89 13.65 -23.56
C ASP A 82 5.08 14.51 -22.31
N THR A 83 4.49 15.70 -22.29
CA THR A 83 4.55 16.60 -21.13
C THR A 83 3.79 16.02 -19.94
N SER A 84 2.64 15.37 -20.15
CA SER A 84 1.88 14.72 -19.06
C SER A 84 2.65 13.54 -18.46
N TYR A 85 3.31 12.71 -19.29
CA TYR A 85 4.19 11.65 -18.79
C TYR A 85 5.37 12.23 -17.99
N PHE A 86 5.98 13.32 -18.45
CA PHE A 86 7.04 13.97 -17.69
C PHE A 86 6.54 14.50 -16.34
N ILE A 87 5.38 15.15 -16.29
CA ILE A 87 4.78 15.65 -15.03
C ILE A 87 4.55 14.50 -14.06
N PHE A 88 3.97 13.38 -14.51
CA PHE A 88 3.67 12.24 -13.63
C PHE A 88 4.91 11.52 -13.16
N LYS A 89 5.96 11.41 -13.99
CA LYS A 89 7.27 10.95 -13.52
C LYS A 89 7.82 11.87 -12.46
N PHE A 90 7.87 13.18 -12.74
CA PHE A 90 8.39 14.19 -11.82
C PHE A 90 7.68 14.16 -10.46
N ILE A 91 6.34 14.13 -10.46
CA ILE A 91 5.54 14.09 -9.23
C ILE A 91 5.68 12.75 -8.48
N THR A 92 5.84 11.63 -9.21
CA THR A 92 6.08 10.31 -8.62
C THR A 92 7.40 10.29 -7.86
N TYR A 93 8.45 10.88 -8.42
CA TYR A 93 9.75 11.01 -7.74
C TYR A 93 9.69 11.97 -6.57
N TYR A 94 8.96 13.08 -6.67
CA TYR A 94 8.70 13.95 -5.53
C TYR A 94 7.95 13.23 -4.40
N PHE A 95 6.86 12.52 -4.70
CA PHE A 95 6.08 11.79 -3.69
C PHE A 95 6.89 10.65 -3.09
N THR A 96 7.72 9.97 -3.87
CA THR A 96 8.67 8.98 -3.37
C THR A 96 9.64 9.62 -2.38
N TYR A 97 10.25 10.74 -2.75
CA TYR A 97 11.15 11.50 -1.89
C TYR A 97 10.46 11.94 -0.59
N ASP A 98 9.31 12.60 -0.68
CA ASP A 98 8.59 13.16 0.46
C ASP A 98 8.07 12.06 1.38
N LEU A 99 7.66 10.91 0.84
CA LEU A 99 7.32 9.72 1.61
C LEU A 99 8.54 9.20 2.39
N ILE A 100 9.72 9.07 1.77
CA ILE A 100 10.95 8.63 2.45
C ILE A 100 11.33 9.59 3.58
N ILE A 101 11.35 10.90 3.32
CA ILE A 101 11.75 11.91 4.31
C ILE A 101 10.73 12.00 5.45
N THR A 102 9.43 12.00 5.14
CA THR A 102 8.36 11.98 6.15
C THR A 102 8.40 10.70 6.99
N SER A 103 8.80 9.57 6.39
CA SER A 103 9.01 8.32 7.12
C SER A 103 10.21 8.41 8.08
N TYR A 104 11.35 8.88 7.57
CA TYR A 104 12.60 8.95 8.33
C TYR A 104 12.49 9.95 9.48
N TYR A 105 11.93 11.13 9.23
CA TYR A 105 11.68 12.16 10.23
C TYR A 105 10.24 12.13 10.78
N SER A 106 9.67 10.93 10.91
CA SER A 106 8.28 10.73 11.36
C SER A 106 7.99 11.36 12.72
N LYS A 107 9.00 11.50 13.59
CA LYS A 107 8.88 12.25 14.86
C LYS A 107 8.37 13.69 14.67
N TYR A 108 8.72 14.33 13.56
CA TYR A 108 8.42 15.75 13.30
C TYR A 108 7.40 15.96 12.19
N LEU A 109 7.41 15.12 11.14
CA LEU A 109 6.64 15.35 9.91
C LEU A 109 5.37 14.49 9.77
N PHE A 110 5.18 13.50 10.64
CA PHE A 110 4.11 12.52 10.47
C PHE A 110 2.71 13.11 10.66
N THR A 111 1.85 12.90 9.66
CA THR A 111 0.39 13.04 9.81
C THR A 111 -0.31 11.96 8.98
N TRP A 112 -1.46 11.47 9.47
CA TRP A 112 -2.29 10.49 8.75
C TRP A 112 -2.78 10.98 7.39
N GLY A 113 -3.10 12.28 7.31
CA GLY A 113 -3.49 12.92 6.06
C GLY A 113 -2.40 12.83 5.01
N ASN A 114 -1.15 13.14 5.38
CA ASN A 114 -0.01 13.05 4.47
C ASN A 114 0.27 11.59 4.04
N LEU A 115 0.09 10.60 4.92
CA LEU A 115 0.26 9.18 4.54
C LEU A 115 -0.65 8.80 3.40
N LEU A 116 -1.94 9.02 3.64
CA LEU A 116 -2.99 8.57 2.74
C LEU A 116 -2.87 9.32 1.42
N HIS A 117 -2.66 10.64 1.48
CA HIS A 117 -2.49 11.46 0.30
C HIS A 117 -1.29 11.03 -0.55
N HIS A 118 -0.10 10.87 0.03
CA HIS A 118 1.10 10.50 -0.71
C HIS A 118 1.04 9.06 -1.22
N THR A 119 0.44 8.16 -0.45
CA THR A 119 0.26 6.77 -0.86
C THR A 119 -0.71 6.66 -2.03
N ILE A 120 -1.90 7.27 -1.93
CA ILE A 120 -2.90 7.29 -3.00
C ILE A 120 -2.30 7.96 -4.24
N GLY A 121 -1.65 9.11 -4.05
CA GLY A 121 -0.97 9.82 -5.12
C GLY A 121 0.10 8.98 -5.82
N LEU A 122 0.98 8.34 -5.06
CA LEU A 122 2.05 7.50 -5.61
C LEU A 122 1.46 6.35 -6.43
N LEU A 123 0.41 5.68 -5.92
CA LEU A 123 -0.29 4.62 -6.63
C LEU A 123 -0.96 5.16 -7.91
N SER A 124 -1.69 6.27 -7.82
CA SER A 124 -2.40 6.86 -8.96
C SER A 124 -1.44 7.34 -10.06
N PHE A 125 -0.44 8.15 -9.74
CA PHE A 125 0.50 8.68 -10.73
C PHE A 125 1.40 7.60 -11.33
N THR A 126 1.77 6.59 -10.54
CA THR A 126 2.50 5.43 -11.03
C THR A 126 1.61 4.60 -11.95
N PHE A 127 0.60 3.94 -11.38
CA PHE A 127 -0.14 2.89 -12.09
C PHE A 127 -1.06 3.44 -13.16
N LEU A 128 -1.81 4.51 -12.90
CA LEU A 128 -2.74 5.06 -13.90
C LEU A 128 -1.97 5.88 -14.94
N GLY A 129 -1.15 6.83 -14.48
CA GLY A 129 -0.39 7.72 -15.36
C GLY A 129 0.75 7.02 -16.07
N ASN A 130 1.83 6.72 -15.35
CA ASN A 130 3.10 6.33 -15.99
C ASN A 130 3.06 4.98 -16.72
N ILE A 131 2.34 3.98 -16.21
CA ILE A 131 2.38 2.62 -16.77
C ILE A 131 1.27 2.37 -17.77
N ASN A 132 0.03 2.68 -17.38
CA ASN A 132 -1.12 2.35 -18.21
C ASN A 132 -1.42 3.44 -19.23
N GLY A 133 -0.95 4.67 -19.01
CA GLY A 133 -1.27 5.79 -19.90
C GLY A 133 -2.76 6.17 -19.84
N ILE A 134 -3.39 6.04 -18.67
CA ILE A 134 -4.84 6.23 -18.50
C ILE A 134 -5.11 7.35 -17.50
N ALA A 135 -6.21 8.06 -17.69
CA ALA A 135 -6.72 9.13 -16.85
C ALA A 135 -5.74 10.31 -16.72
N HIS A 136 -4.94 10.57 -17.75
CA HIS A 136 -3.98 11.68 -17.75
C HIS A 136 -4.66 13.04 -17.54
N HIS A 137 -5.82 13.29 -18.18
CA HIS A 137 -6.57 14.53 -17.96
C HIS A 137 -6.97 14.71 -16.48
N LEU A 138 -7.50 13.64 -15.86
CA LEU A 138 -7.90 13.63 -14.45
C LEU A 138 -6.72 13.84 -13.50
N LEU A 139 -5.61 13.14 -13.74
CA LEU A 139 -4.40 13.27 -12.94
C LEU A 139 -3.76 14.66 -13.08
N LEU A 140 -3.85 15.30 -14.25
CA LEU A 140 -3.42 16.69 -14.45
C LEU A 140 -4.30 17.68 -13.68
N ILE A 141 -5.63 17.47 -13.64
CA ILE A 141 -6.54 18.29 -12.82
C ILE A 141 -6.17 18.18 -11.34
N TYR A 142 -5.91 16.98 -10.84
CA TYR A 142 -5.45 16.81 -9.46
C TYR A 142 -4.08 17.44 -9.22
N THR A 143 -3.16 17.32 -10.18
CA THR A 143 -1.84 17.97 -10.09
C THR A 143 -1.97 19.51 -10.04
N PHE A 144 -2.90 20.08 -10.81
CA PHE A 144 -3.16 21.53 -10.80
C PHE A 144 -3.62 22.04 -9.43
N THR A 145 -4.23 21.19 -8.59
CA THR A 145 -4.63 21.59 -7.22
C THR A 145 -3.45 21.93 -6.30
N GLU A 146 -2.22 21.59 -6.69
CA GLU A 146 -0.97 21.98 -6.03
C GLU A 146 -0.69 23.48 -6.09
N ILE A 147 -1.42 24.26 -6.90
CA ILE A 147 -1.29 25.74 -6.96
C ILE A 147 -1.43 26.42 -5.60
N THR A 148 -2.15 25.79 -4.68
CA THR A 148 -2.35 26.29 -3.31
C THR A 148 -1.22 25.91 -2.34
N THR A 149 -0.40 24.92 -2.66
CA THR A 149 0.68 24.40 -1.79
C THR A 149 1.76 25.46 -1.48
N PRO A 150 2.25 26.27 -2.44
CA PRO A 150 3.15 27.39 -2.16
C PRO A 150 2.55 28.39 -1.16
N LEU A 151 1.25 28.67 -1.27
CA LEU A 151 0.56 29.60 -0.38
C LEU A 151 0.45 29.03 1.04
N ILE A 152 0.14 27.75 1.18
CA ILE A 152 0.08 27.05 2.47
C ILE A 152 1.46 27.03 3.14
N ASN A 153 2.52 26.72 2.38
CA ASN A 153 3.89 26.72 2.89
C ASN A 153 4.35 28.13 3.28
N PHE A 154 4.02 29.15 2.49
CA PHE A 154 4.33 30.54 2.84
C PHE A 154 3.64 30.97 4.14
N ARG A 155 2.38 30.55 4.34
CA ARG A 155 1.66 30.80 5.59
C ARG A 155 2.37 30.23 6.80
N TYR A 156 2.91 29.02 6.65
CA TYR A 156 3.69 28.35 7.69
C TYR A 156 4.92 29.18 8.07
N PHE A 157 5.68 29.65 7.08
CA PHE A 157 6.87 30.47 7.30
C PHE A 157 6.54 31.78 8.04
N LEU A 158 5.45 32.46 7.67
CA LEU A 158 5.01 33.67 8.37
C LEU A 158 4.64 33.39 9.84
N LEU A 159 3.97 32.26 10.11
CA LEU A 159 3.60 31.87 11.47
C LEU A 159 4.84 31.59 12.32
N ASP A 160 5.78 30.83 11.77
CA ASP A 160 7.00 30.40 12.44
C ASP A 160 7.99 31.57 12.68
N LEU A 161 7.97 32.58 11.81
CA LEU A 161 8.67 33.86 12.02
C LEU A 161 7.94 34.84 12.95
N LYS A 162 6.85 34.41 13.61
CA LYS A 162 6.03 35.23 14.51
C LYS A 162 5.37 36.45 13.83
N LEU A 163 5.15 36.41 12.53
CA LEU A 163 4.56 37.49 11.72
C LEU A 163 3.03 37.38 11.58
N LYS A 164 2.33 36.79 12.55
CA LYS A 164 0.87 36.57 12.50
C LYS A 164 0.06 37.87 12.42
N SER A 165 0.56 38.95 13.01
CA SER A 165 -0.07 40.29 12.99
C SER A 165 0.25 41.10 11.74
N HIS A 166 1.21 40.67 10.91
CA HIS A 166 1.61 41.39 9.71
C HIS A 166 0.52 41.25 8.62
N PRO A 167 0.19 42.30 7.84
CA PRO A 167 -0.85 42.25 6.81
C PRO A 167 -0.63 41.12 5.78
N LEU A 168 0.62 40.75 5.51
CA LEU A 168 0.97 39.62 4.65
C LEU A 168 0.34 38.29 5.10
N TYR A 169 0.20 38.05 6.42
CA TYR A 169 -0.41 36.83 6.93
C TYR A 169 -1.90 36.76 6.61
N LEU A 170 -2.60 37.91 6.68
CA LEU A 170 -4.00 38.02 6.30
C LEU A 170 -4.19 37.84 4.79
N ILE A 171 -3.40 38.55 3.97
CA ILE A 171 -3.47 38.46 2.51
C ILE A 171 -3.21 37.02 2.05
N ASN A 172 -2.16 36.39 2.55
CA ASN A 172 -1.87 34.99 2.24
C ASN A 172 -3.00 34.06 2.71
N GLY A 173 -3.57 34.29 3.89
CA GLY A 173 -4.73 33.53 4.38
C GLY A 173 -5.93 33.60 3.44
N LEU A 174 -6.24 34.80 2.91
CA LEU A 174 -7.29 34.99 1.91
C LEU A 174 -6.97 34.27 0.60
N LEU A 175 -5.72 34.34 0.12
CA LEU A 175 -5.30 33.62 -1.09
C LEU A 175 -5.40 32.10 -0.94
N VAL A 176 -5.02 31.54 0.22
CA VAL A 176 -5.21 30.11 0.52
C VAL A 176 -6.69 29.75 0.50
N PHE A 177 -7.54 30.56 1.14
CA PHE A 177 -8.98 30.31 1.23
C PHE A 177 -9.66 30.33 -0.15
N PHE A 178 -9.46 31.40 -0.92
CA PHE A 178 -10.03 31.50 -2.26
C PHE A 178 -9.45 30.48 -3.23
N GLY A 179 -8.14 30.24 -3.18
CA GLY A 179 -7.50 29.20 -3.99
C GLY A 179 -8.04 27.80 -3.68
N PHE A 180 -8.29 27.48 -2.41
CA PHE A 180 -8.89 26.21 -2.02
C PHE A 180 -10.31 26.05 -2.59
N ILE A 181 -11.17 27.06 -2.42
CA ILE A 181 -12.56 26.99 -2.90
C ILE A 181 -12.60 26.97 -4.44
N LEU A 182 -11.92 27.90 -5.10
CA LEU A 182 -12.01 28.06 -6.55
C LEU A 182 -11.37 26.87 -7.28
N VAL A 183 -10.19 26.44 -6.84
CA VAL A 183 -9.43 25.40 -7.55
C VAL A 183 -9.78 24.00 -7.05
N ARG A 184 -9.67 23.75 -5.74
CA ARG A 184 -9.81 22.38 -5.20
C ARG A 184 -11.26 21.92 -5.08
N VAL A 185 -12.19 22.83 -4.81
CA VAL A 185 -13.61 22.49 -4.65
C VAL A 185 -14.35 22.68 -5.95
N LEU A 186 -14.43 23.90 -6.47
CA LEU A 186 -15.28 24.22 -7.62
C LEU A 186 -14.69 23.66 -8.92
N TYR A 187 -13.48 24.09 -9.31
CA TYR A 187 -12.87 23.68 -10.58
C TYR A 187 -12.71 22.16 -10.67
N THR A 188 -12.13 21.51 -9.66
CA THR A 188 -11.97 20.04 -9.67
C THR A 188 -13.30 19.31 -9.75
N THR A 189 -14.33 19.73 -9.00
CA THR A 189 -15.64 19.04 -9.05
C THR A 189 -16.33 19.22 -10.40
N ILE A 190 -16.34 20.44 -10.94
CA ILE A 190 -16.98 20.75 -12.23
C ILE A 190 -16.30 19.98 -13.38
N THR A 191 -14.96 20.00 -13.42
CA THR A 191 -14.20 19.32 -14.48
C THR A 191 -14.31 17.81 -14.39
N ILE A 192 -14.27 17.23 -13.19
CA ILE A 192 -14.49 15.78 -13.01
C ILE A 192 -15.92 15.38 -13.40
N TYR A 193 -16.93 16.18 -13.02
CA TYR A 193 -18.31 15.94 -13.42
C TYR A 193 -18.44 15.92 -14.95
N ASP A 194 -17.86 16.90 -15.63
CA ASP A 194 -17.88 16.97 -17.10
C ASP A 194 -17.20 15.76 -17.74
N ILE A 195 -16.01 15.37 -17.26
CA ILE A 195 -15.28 14.21 -17.75
C ILE A 195 -16.08 12.91 -17.54
N ILE A 196 -16.76 12.76 -16.41
CA ILE A 196 -17.49 11.54 -16.08
C ILE A 196 -18.84 11.46 -16.79
N PHE A 197 -19.57 12.56 -16.95
CA PHE A 197 -20.98 12.50 -17.39
C PHE A 197 -21.22 13.03 -18.80
N ASN A 198 -20.35 13.89 -19.34
CA ASN A 198 -20.59 14.56 -20.62
C ASN A 198 -19.64 14.09 -21.74
N GLN A 199 -18.57 13.36 -21.41
CA GLN A 199 -17.63 12.84 -22.42
C GLN A 199 -18.06 11.46 -22.93
N PRO A 200 -17.92 11.18 -24.25
CA PRO A 200 -18.32 9.91 -24.84
C PRO A 200 -17.55 8.74 -24.23
N HIS A 201 -18.27 7.82 -23.59
CA HIS A 201 -17.73 6.60 -23.00
C HIS A 201 -17.35 5.60 -24.09
N TYR A 202 -16.11 5.68 -24.57
CA TYR A 202 -15.55 4.63 -25.42
C TYR A 202 -15.17 3.41 -24.57
N HIS A 203 -15.63 2.24 -25.00
CA HIS A 203 -15.41 0.96 -24.33
C HIS A 203 -13.92 0.72 -24.03
N LEU A 204 -13.67 0.28 -22.79
CA LEU A 204 -12.34 0.04 -22.24
C LEU A 204 -11.70 -1.21 -22.89
N GLU A 205 -11.03 -1.06 -24.02
CA GLU A 205 -10.13 -2.11 -24.51
C GLU A 205 -8.76 -1.98 -23.84
N THR A 206 -8.36 -3.04 -23.13
CA THR A 206 -7.07 -3.16 -22.45
C THR A 206 -6.02 -3.68 -23.43
N SER A 207 -5.08 -2.85 -23.85
CA SER A 207 -3.93 -3.31 -24.63
C SER A 207 -2.92 -4.04 -23.74
N SER A 208 -2.39 -5.15 -24.26
CA SER A 208 -1.42 -6.03 -23.60
C SER A 208 -0.02 -5.41 -23.54
N LEU A 209 0.50 -5.19 -22.34
CA LEU A 209 1.87 -4.72 -22.11
C LEU A 209 2.92 -5.79 -22.45
N LEU A 210 3.93 -5.38 -23.23
CA LEU A 210 5.08 -6.16 -23.69
C LEU A 210 5.97 -6.67 -22.53
N PRO A 211 6.64 -7.83 -22.68
CA PRO A 211 7.48 -8.40 -21.65
C PRO A 211 8.82 -7.63 -21.55
N ILE A 212 9.01 -6.94 -20.44
CA ILE A 212 10.26 -6.26 -20.07
C ILE A 212 11.15 -7.26 -19.32
N SER A 213 12.47 -7.19 -19.52
CA SER A 213 13.46 -8.03 -18.81
C SER A 213 13.36 -7.88 -17.28
N ILE A 214 13.61 -8.95 -16.53
CA ILE A 214 13.42 -9.04 -15.06
C ILE A 214 14.12 -7.90 -14.29
N LEU A 215 15.32 -7.48 -14.72
CA LEU A 215 16.05 -6.39 -14.06
C LEU A 215 15.37 -5.03 -14.28
N ASN A 216 14.87 -4.77 -15.48
CA ASN A 216 14.10 -3.57 -15.78
C ASN A 216 12.70 -3.61 -15.16
N TYR A 217 12.12 -4.82 -15.01
CA TYR A 217 10.87 -5.03 -14.32
C TYR A 217 10.99 -4.73 -12.83
N LEU A 218 12.03 -5.23 -12.15
CA LEU A 218 12.29 -4.99 -10.72
C LEU A 218 12.67 -3.55 -10.37
N ILE A 219 13.24 -2.80 -11.32
CA ILE A 219 13.63 -1.38 -11.15
C ILE A 219 12.55 -0.43 -11.71
N SER A 220 11.50 -0.96 -12.35
CA SER A 220 10.39 -0.14 -12.85
C SER A 220 9.58 0.50 -11.71
N VAL A 221 8.84 1.56 -12.04
CA VAL A 221 8.08 2.37 -11.08
C VAL A 221 7.07 1.53 -10.27
N GLU A 222 6.55 0.43 -10.84
CA GLU A 222 5.59 -0.49 -10.20
C GLU A 222 6.13 -1.19 -8.93
N PRO A 223 7.19 -2.03 -9.00
CA PRO A 223 7.84 -2.64 -7.84
C PRO A 223 8.20 -1.63 -6.77
N LEU A 224 8.76 -0.48 -7.19
CA LEU A 224 9.22 0.54 -6.28
C LEU A 224 8.04 1.11 -5.50
N GLY A 225 6.90 1.34 -6.18
CA GLY A 225 5.65 1.76 -5.52
C GLY A 225 5.17 0.78 -4.45
N PHE A 226 5.15 -0.52 -4.73
CA PHE A 226 4.74 -1.53 -3.73
C PHE A 226 5.74 -1.69 -2.58
N ILE A 227 7.04 -1.71 -2.87
CA ILE A 227 8.09 -1.78 -1.85
C ILE A 227 8.02 -0.56 -0.94
N LEU A 228 7.87 0.64 -1.52
CA LEU A 228 7.70 1.88 -0.76
C LEU A 228 6.41 1.88 0.04
N PHE A 229 5.31 1.35 -0.49
CA PHE A 229 4.05 1.20 0.24
C PHE A 229 4.20 0.33 1.49
N PHE A 230 4.77 -0.87 1.38
CA PHE A 230 4.94 -1.73 2.56
C PHE A 230 5.99 -1.18 3.54
N THR A 231 7.06 -0.57 3.01
CA THR A 231 8.09 0.08 3.83
C THR A 231 7.54 1.29 4.57
N SER A 232 6.70 2.12 3.94
CA SER A 232 6.07 3.26 4.60
C SER A 232 5.12 2.80 5.69
N LEU A 233 4.28 1.78 5.44
CA LEU A 233 3.45 1.18 6.47
C LEU A 233 4.29 0.72 7.67
N TYR A 234 5.37 -0.02 7.43
CA TYR A 234 6.24 -0.53 8.49
C TYR A 234 6.95 0.56 9.29
N LEU A 235 7.35 1.65 8.65
CA LEU A 235 7.97 2.78 9.35
C LEU A 235 6.96 3.57 10.19
N TRP A 236 5.68 3.56 9.81
CA TRP A 236 4.68 4.49 10.35
C TRP A 236 3.81 3.87 11.43
N ILE A 237 3.54 2.57 11.33
CA ILE A 237 2.80 1.83 12.35
C ILE A 237 3.46 1.90 13.74
N PRO A 238 4.80 1.85 13.92
CA PRO A 238 5.41 2.04 15.23
C PRO A 238 5.06 3.39 15.88
N SER A 239 4.99 4.46 15.09
CA SER A 239 4.57 5.79 15.57
C SER A 239 3.09 5.81 15.95
N LEU A 240 2.22 5.14 15.17
CA LEU A 240 0.83 4.93 15.55
C LEU A 240 0.72 4.20 16.88
N LEU A 241 1.42 3.07 17.02
CA LEU A 241 1.42 2.26 18.23
C LEU A 241 1.91 3.10 19.43
N GLN A 242 2.96 3.89 19.26
CA GLN A 242 3.45 4.76 20.31
C GLN A 242 2.39 5.79 20.75
N THR A 243 1.65 6.41 19.83
CA THR A 243 0.56 7.32 20.21
C THR A 243 -0.59 6.61 20.95
N ILE A 244 -1.03 5.43 20.47
CA ILE A 244 -2.10 4.64 21.11
C ILE A 244 -1.68 4.20 22.53
N PHE A 245 -0.46 3.69 22.68
CA PHE A 245 0.00 3.10 23.93
C PHE A 245 0.50 4.14 24.94
N ASN A 246 1.05 5.28 24.50
CA ASN A 246 1.38 6.40 25.38
C ASN A 246 0.13 6.98 26.04
N ASN A 247 -0.99 7.06 25.31
CA ASN A 247 -2.28 7.47 25.88
C ASN A 247 -2.79 6.50 26.97
N ASN A 248 -2.23 5.30 27.04
CA ASN A 248 -2.57 4.24 28.00
C ASN A 248 -1.43 3.97 29.02
N GLU A 249 -0.45 4.89 29.15
CA GLU A 249 0.72 4.79 30.05
C GLU A 249 1.55 3.50 29.90
N LYS A 250 1.47 2.82 28.74
CA LYS A 250 2.23 1.60 28.47
C LYS A 250 3.30 1.86 27.43
N GLN A 251 4.55 1.54 27.74
CA GLN A 251 5.62 1.56 26.75
C GLN A 251 5.85 0.16 26.18
N LEU A 252 5.66 -0.01 24.87
CA LEU A 252 5.93 -1.28 24.19
C LEU A 252 7.43 -1.56 24.14
N SER A 253 7.82 -2.81 24.43
CA SER A 253 9.18 -3.29 24.24
C SER A 253 9.58 -3.27 22.76
N PHE A 254 10.88 -3.24 22.45
CA PHE A 254 11.37 -3.29 21.07
C PHE A 254 10.86 -4.53 20.30
N SER A 255 10.87 -5.71 20.93
CA SER A 255 10.35 -6.95 20.32
C SER A 255 8.84 -6.85 20.05
N SER A 256 8.07 -6.34 21.03
CA SER A 256 6.63 -6.16 20.86
C SER A 256 6.32 -5.17 19.74
N LYS A 257 7.09 -4.08 19.60
CA LYS A 257 6.90 -3.13 18.49
C LYS A 257 7.07 -3.78 17.12
N ILE A 258 8.10 -4.62 16.96
CA ILE A 258 8.34 -5.37 15.71
C ILE A 258 7.17 -6.33 15.43
N GLU A 259 6.77 -7.12 16.42
CA GLU A 259 5.67 -8.09 16.24
C GLU A 259 4.33 -7.42 15.93
N TRP A 260 3.99 -6.36 16.66
CA TRP A 260 2.77 -5.61 16.40
C TRP A 260 2.77 -4.99 15.00
N THR A 261 3.91 -4.40 14.61
CA THR A 261 4.04 -3.75 13.30
C THR A 261 3.88 -4.74 12.17
N ASN A 262 4.62 -5.86 12.19
CA ASN A 262 4.52 -6.88 11.14
C ASN A 262 3.10 -7.43 11.01
N ARG A 263 2.44 -7.73 12.13
CA ARG A 263 1.07 -8.25 12.12
C ARG A 263 0.07 -7.23 11.54
N ILE A 264 0.23 -5.94 11.81
CA ILE A 264 -0.64 -4.91 11.22
C ILE A 264 -0.40 -4.81 9.71
N VAL A 265 0.86 -4.75 9.24
CA VAL A 265 1.18 -4.72 7.81
C VAL A 265 0.61 -5.95 7.10
N ALA A 266 0.82 -7.14 7.66
CA ALA A 266 0.29 -8.40 7.14
C ALA A 266 -1.25 -8.42 7.12
N THR A 267 -1.91 -7.82 8.11
CA THR A 267 -3.38 -7.69 8.14
C THR A 267 -3.89 -6.80 7.01
N ILE A 268 -3.22 -5.67 6.76
CA ILE A 268 -3.58 -4.76 5.66
C ILE A 268 -3.41 -5.46 4.30
N SER A 269 -2.29 -6.15 4.12
CA SER A 269 -2.01 -6.91 2.90
C SER A 269 -3.06 -8.00 2.65
N SER A 270 -3.34 -8.83 3.66
CA SER A 270 -4.31 -9.93 3.57
C SER A 270 -5.74 -9.47 3.29
N ILE A 271 -6.22 -8.40 3.94
CA ILE A 271 -7.56 -7.84 3.66
C ILE A 271 -7.63 -7.31 2.23
N THR A 272 -6.59 -6.60 1.78
CA THR A 272 -6.53 -6.02 0.44
C THR A 272 -6.51 -7.10 -0.63
N SER A 273 -5.60 -8.08 -0.51
CA SER A 273 -5.46 -9.18 -1.46
C SER A 273 -6.70 -10.06 -1.50
N PHE A 274 -7.30 -10.38 -0.35
CA PHE A 274 -8.55 -11.13 -0.27
C PHE A 274 -9.70 -10.41 -0.98
N THR A 275 -9.90 -9.12 -0.68
CA THR A 275 -11.02 -8.34 -1.22
C THR A 275 -10.91 -8.20 -2.73
N LEU A 276 -9.73 -7.84 -3.23
CA LEU A 276 -9.49 -7.72 -4.66
C LEU A 276 -9.61 -9.07 -5.38
N SER A 277 -9.14 -10.16 -4.76
CA SER A 277 -9.27 -11.51 -5.33
C SER A 277 -10.72 -11.96 -5.41
N CYS A 278 -11.52 -11.73 -4.36
CA CYS A 278 -12.97 -11.99 -4.39
C CYS A 278 -13.65 -11.24 -5.54
N TYR A 279 -13.32 -9.96 -5.71
CA TYR A 279 -13.88 -9.17 -6.81
C TYR A 279 -13.45 -9.67 -8.19
N CYS A 280 -12.17 -10.04 -8.34
CA CYS A 280 -11.64 -10.57 -9.60
C CYS A 280 -12.25 -11.94 -9.96
N ILE A 281 -12.43 -12.81 -8.98
CA ILE A 281 -13.08 -14.12 -9.14
C ILE A 281 -14.57 -13.95 -9.43
N TYR A 282 -15.25 -13.01 -8.78
CA TYR A 282 -16.65 -12.71 -9.05
C TYR A 282 -16.87 -12.29 -10.52
N LYS A 283 -15.92 -11.53 -11.08
CA LYS A 283 -15.93 -11.13 -12.49
C LYS A 283 -15.33 -12.16 -13.44
N LYS A 284 -15.13 -13.42 -13.03
CA LYS A 284 -14.48 -14.45 -13.87
C LYS A 284 -15.06 -14.57 -15.28
N GLU A 285 -16.38 -14.46 -15.44
CA GLU A 285 -17.05 -14.64 -16.74
C GLU A 285 -16.65 -13.58 -17.77
N SER A 286 -16.16 -12.41 -17.33
CA SER A 286 -15.76 -11.34 -18.24
C SER A 286 -14.32 -11.46 -18.75
N TRP A 287 -13.49 -12.34 -18.18
CA TRP A 287 -12.06 -12.41 -18.52
C TRP A 287 -11.49 -13.83 -18.62
N VAL A 288 -12.14 -14.84 -18.03
CA VAL A 288 -11.70 -16.23 -18.06
C VAL A 288 -12.30 -16.92 -19.29
N LEU A 289 -11.53 -16.95 -20.37
CA LEU A 289 -11.80 -17.79 -21.53
C LEU A 289 -11.22 -19.20 -21.32
N ASN A 290 -10.07 -19.26 -20.65
CA ASN A 290 -9.38 -20.48 -20.29
C ASN A 290 -8.92 -20.35 -18.82
N GLU A 291 -9.34 -21.28 -17.97
CA GLU A 291 -9.11 -21.24 -16.52
C GLU A 291 -7.62 -21.28 -16.13
N MET A 292 -6.76 -21.82 -16.99
CA MET A 292 -5.32 -21.95 -16.73
C MET A 292 -4.48 -20.83 -17.30
N THR A 293 -4.87 -20.24 -18.43
CA THR A 293 -4.01 -19.31 -19.17
C THR A 293 -4.55 -17.90 -19.26
N SER A 294 -5.85 -17.68 -19.04
CA SER A 294 -6.41 -16.32 -19.08
C SER A 294 -5.84 -15.44 -17.97
N THR A 295 -5.65 -14.17 -18.33
CA THR A 295 -5.19 -13.11 -17.44
C THR A 295 -6.01 -11.86 -17.70
N CYS A 296 -6.07 -10.97 -16.73
CA CYS A 296 -6.69 -9.65 -16.85
C CYS A 296 -5.90 -8.61 -16.05
N ALA A 297 -6.06 -7.33 -16.39
CA ALA A 297 -5.32 -6.24 -15.74
C ALA A 297 -5.47 -6.24 -14.20
N LEU A 298 -6.65 -6.57 -13.69
CA LEU A 298 -6.90 -6.68 -12.26
C LEU A 298 -6.14 -7.87 -11.64
N SER A 299 -6.17 -9.04 -12.27
CA SER A 299 -5.41 -10.20 -11.81
C SER A 299 -3.90 -9.95 -11.80
N ASP A 300 -3.37 -9.30 -12.85
CA ASP A 300 -1.96 -8.88 -12.92
C ASP A 300 -1.61 -7.96 -11.75
N PHE A 301 -2.44 -6.94 -11.50
CA PHE A 301 -2.23 -6.02 -10.38
C PHE A 301 -2.22 -6.74 -9.03
N ILE A 302 -3.17 -7.65 -8.78
CA ILE A 302 -3.26 -8.40 -7.52
C ILE A 302 -2.02 -9.28 -7.31
N LEU A 303 -1.60 -10.01 -8.35
CA LEU A 303 -0.43 -10.88 -8.25
C LEU A 303 0.87 -10.08 -8.08
N LYS A 304 0.97 -8.89 -8.67
CA LYS A 304 2.07 -7.95 -8.38
C LYS A 304 2.06 -7.50 -6.94
N PHE A 305 0.94 -6.97 -6.46
CA PHE A 305 0.79 -6.49 -5.09
C PHE A 305 1.21 -7.55 -4.07
N ILE A 306 0.71 -8.78 -4.19
CA ILE A 306 1.03 -9.84 -3.23
C ILE A 306 2.47 -10.36 -3.38
N SER A 307 3.01 -10.42 -4.60
CA SER A 307 4.40 -10.85 -4.81
C SER A 307 5.38 -9.91 -4.10
N PHE A 308 5.16 -8.60 -4.21
CA PHE A 308 6.00 -7.61 -3.53
C PHE A 308 5.77 -7.58 -2.01
N TYR A 309 4.56 -7.89 -1.54
CA TYR A 309 4.31 -8.14 -0.12
C TYR A 309 5.14 -9.33 0.38
N PHE A 310 5.09 -10.48 -0.30
CA PHE A 310 5.83 -11.68 0.11
C PHE A 310 7.35 -11.46 0.11
N LEU A 311 7.88 -10.71 -0.87
CA LEU A 311 9.29 -10.30 -0.88
C LEU A 311 9.62 -9.40 0.32
N PHE A 312 8.77 -8.41 0.60
CA PHE A 312 8.93 -7.52 1.75
C PHE A 312 8.92 -8.30 3.08
N ASP A 313 7.95 -9.20 3.26
CA ASP A 313 7.77 -9.99 4.49
C ASP A 313 8.93 -11.00 4.67
N ALA A 314 9.38 -11.63 3.57
CA ALA A 314 10.56 -12.50 3.58
C ALA A 314 11.84 -11.75 3.98
N LEU A 315 12.06 -10.53 3.48
CA LEU A 315 13.19 -9.70 3.91
C LEU A 315 13.09 -9.33 5.39
N HIS A 316 11.90 -9.02 5.89
CA HIS A 316 11.69 -8.72 7.31
C HIS A 316 11.94 -9.93 8.20
N LEU A 317 11.52 -11.12 7.77
CA LEU A 317 11.83 -12.38 8.46
C LEU A 317 13.34 -12.63 8.55
N ILE A 318 14.10 -12.32 7.51
CA ILE A 318 15.56 -12.46 7.52
C ILE A 318 16.21 -11.42 8.45
N VAL A 319 15.83 -10.15 8.34
CA VAL A 319 16.42 -9.05 9.13
C VAL A 319 16.09 -9.21 10.62
N TYR A 320 14.84 -9.57 10.95
CA TYR A 320 14.34 -9.70 12.32
C TYR A 320 14.15 -11.17 12.72
N TYR A 321 15.01 -12.06 12.23
CA TYR A 321 14.90 -13.51 12.48
C TYR A 321 14.83 -13.85 13.98
N LYS A 322 15.56 -13.11 14.83
CA LYS A 322 15.54 -13.36 16.29
C LYS A 322 14.16 -13.19 16.92
N GLN A 323 13.31 -12.34 16.32
CA GLN A 323 11.98 -12.02 16.81
C GLN A 323 10.86 -12.76 16.06
N LEU A 324 11.05 -13.07 14.78
CA LEU A 324 9.99 -13.54 13.88
C LEU A 324 10.15 -14.99 13.38
N PHE A 325 11.22 -15.69 13.78
CA PHE A 325 11.52 -17.01 13.22
C PHE A 325 10.47 -18.07 13.56
N ASP A 326 9.90 -18.66 12.50
CA ASP A 326 9.04 -19.84 12.55
C ASP A 326 9.22 -20.63 11.25
N TRP A 327 9.55 -21.92 11.36
CA TRP A 327 9.74 -22.81 10.20
C TRP A 327 8.51 -22.90 9.30
N SER A 328 7.31 -22.84 9.89
CA SER A 328 6.06 -22.87 9.12
C SER A 328 5.91 -21.63 8.25
N ILE A 329 6.34 -20.47 8.76
CA ILE A 329 6.30 -19.19 8.05
C ILE A 329 7.34 -19.18 6.94
N ILE A 330 8.56 -19.67 7.19
CA ILE A 330 9.63 -19.72 6.19
C ILE A 330 9.24 -20.61 5.00
N ILE A 331 8.73 -21.80 5.27
CA ILE A 331 8.29 -22.74 4.22
C ILE A 331 7.15 -22.11 3.41
N HIS A 332 6.19 -21.46 4.07
CA HIS A 332 5.11 -20.74 3.39
C HIS A 332 5.66 -19.65 2.46
N HIS A 333 6.60 -18.81 2.91
CA HIS A 333 7.16 -17.73 2.10
C HIS A 333 7.99 -18.23 0.92
N LEU A 334 8.78 -19.29 1.12
CA LEU A 334 9.62 -19.87 0.07
C LEU A 334 8.76 -20.57 -1.01
N VAL A 335 7.83 -21.42 -0.59
CA VAL A 335 7.04 -22.28 -1.50
C VAL A 335 5.86 -21.52 -2.10
N VAL A 336 5.13 -20.75 -1.30
CA VAL A 336 3.94 -20.03 -1.76
C VAL A 336 4.33 -18.65 -2.29
N GLY A 337 5.08 -17.87 -1.54
CA GLY A 337 5.48 -16.52 -1.93
C GLY A 337 6.37 -16.49 -3.18
N ILE A 338 7.54 -17.13 -3.10
CA ILE A 338 8.55 -17.02 -4.16
C ILE A 338 8.24 -17.93 -5.36
N LEU A 339 7.98 -19.22 -5.15
CA LEU A 339 7.76 -20.14 -6.29
C LEU A 339 6.40 -19.94 -6.96
N SER A 340 5.33 -19.64 -6.21
CA SER A 340 4.00 -19.49 -6.82
C SER A 340 3.76 -18.06 -7.30
N TYR A 341 3.81 -17.06 -6.41
CA TYR A 341 3.44 -15.70 -6.80
C TYR A 341 4.52 -14.99 -7.64
N VAL A 342 5.80 -15.08 -7.27
CA VAL A 342 6.88 -14.43 -8.02
C VAL A 342 7.20 -15.18 -9.32
N TYR A 343 7.45 -16.49 -9.28
CA TYR A 343 7.83 -17.22 -10.50
C TYR A 343 6.64 -17.49 -11.44
N ILE A 344 5.51 -18.02 -10.94
CA ILE A 344 4.37 -18.33 -11.82
C ILE A 344 3.57 -17.06 -12.12
N GLY A 345 3.21 -16.29 -11.09
CA GLY A 345 2.35 -15.12 -11.23
C GLY A 345 2.99 -13.95 -11.97
N LEU A 346 4.22 -13.56 -11.62
CA LEU A 346 4.89 -12.43 -12.27
C LEU A 346 5.65 -12.80 -13.54
N TYR A 347 6.45 -13.88 -13.50
CA TYR A 347 7.34 -14.21 -14.61
C TYR A 347 6.64 -15.02 -15.71
N TYR A 348 5.95 -16.11 -15.35
CA TYR A 348 5.30 -16.97 -16.34
C TYR A 348 3.93 -16.45 -16.80
N ARG A 349 3.27 -15.63 -15.97
CA ARG A 349 1.95 -15.00 -16.22
C ARG A 349 0.88 -15.98 -16.69
N LYS A 350 0.84 -17.15 -16.05
CA LYS A 350 -0.22 -18.15 -16.22
C LYS A 350 -0.79 -18.54 -14.86
N THR A 351 -1.92 -19.24 -14.87
CA THR A 351 -2.62 -19.77 -13.69
C THR A 351 -3.11 -18.71 -12.70
N HIS A 352 -3.43 -17.51 -13.22
CA HIS A 352 -3.88 -16.40 -12.39
C HIS A 352 -5.10 -16.78 -11.56
N LEU A 353 -6.05 -17.50 -12.15
CA LEU A 353 -7.26 -17.94 -11.45
C LEU A 353 -6.94 -18.84 -10.24
N ILE A 354 -6.03 -19.80 -10.37
CA ILE A 354 -5.57 -20.66 -9.26
C ILE A 354 -4.91 -19.82 -8.16
N LEU A 355 -4.01 -18.91 -8.54
CA LEU A 355 -3.31 -18.06 -7.59
C LEU A 355 -4.27 -17.11 -6.84
N LEU A 356 -5.32 -16.62 -7.52
CA LEU A 356 -6.38 -15.83 -6.89
C LEU A 356 -7.19 -16.67 -5.88
N TYR A 357 -7.49 -17.94 -6.17
CA TYR A 357 -8.12 -18.83 -5.19
C TYR A 357 -7.22 -19.09 -3.98
N PHE A 358 -5.90 -19.24 -4.18
CA PHE A 358 -4.97 -19.33 -3.04
C PHE A 358 -4.94 -18.08 -2.18
N LEU A 359 -5.12 -16.89 -2.76
CA LEU A 359 -5.22 -15.65 -1.98
C LEU A 359 -6.44 -15.61 -1.06
N LEU A 360 -7.46 -16.45 -1.30
CA LEU A 360 -8.57 -16.56 -0.37
C LEU A 360 -8.16 -17.17 0.97
N PHE A 361 -7.02 -17.87 1.04
CA PHE A 361 -6.46 -18.33 2.32
C PHE A 361 -6.15 -17.15 3.26
N GLU A 362 -5.77 -15.99 2.72
CA GLU A 362 -5.34 -14.82 3.50
C GLU A 362 -6.44 -14.27 4.44
N ILE A 363 -7.72 -14.61 4.21
CA ILE A 363 -8.84 -14.17 5.05
C ILE A 363 -8.71 -14.55 6.53
N THR A 364 -7.96 -15.61 6.85
CA THR A 364 -7.78 -16.04 8.24
C THR A 364 -6.78 -15.17 9.00
N ASN A 365 -5.87 -14.47 8.31
CA ASN A 365 -4.78 -13.71 8.92
C ASN A 365 -5.28 -12.58 9.85
N PRO A 366 -6.30 -11.77 9.47
CA PRO A 366 -6.91 -10.80 10.38
C PRO A 366 -7.40 -11.41 11.70
N PHE A 367 -8.00 -12.61 11.64
CA PHE A 367 -8.49 -13.29 12.85
C PHE A 367 -7.35 -13.85 13.71
N ILE A 368 -6.31 -14.41 13.08
CA ILE A 368 -5.11 -14.90 13.76
C ILE A 368 -4.42 -13.74 14.48
N HIS A 369 -4.24 -12.61 13.79
CA HIS A 369 -3.58 -11.42 14.34
C HIS A 369 -4.42 -10.77 15.44
N LEU A 370 -5.73 -10.63 15.27
CA LEU A 370 -6.62 -10.12 16.31
C LEU A 370 -6.55 -10.98 17.59
N ARG A 371 -6.50 -12.30 17.44
CA ARG A 371 -6.35 -13.21 18.59
C ARG A 371 -5.02 -13.00 19.32
N TRP A 372 -3.95 -12.77 18.57
CA TRP A 372 -2.63 -12.49 19.12
C TRP A 372 -2.63 -11.13 19.85
N PHE A 373 -3.17 -10.06 19.25
CA PHE A 373 -3.27 -8.74 19.89
C PHE A 373 -4.05 -8.80 21.21
N LEU A 374 -5.20 -9.49 21.23
CA LEU A 374 -5.98 -9.68 22.45
C LEU A 374 -5.23 -10.48 23.51
N THR A 375 -4.35 -11.40 23.11
CA THR A 375 -3.51 -12.17 24.03
C THR A 375 -2.43 -11.28 24.65
N ASP A 376 -1.72 -10.50 23.83
CA ASP A 376 -0.67 -9.58 24.29
C ASP A 376 -1.24 -8.50 25.23
N LEU A 377 -2.44 -8.00 24.94
CA LEU A 377 -3.18 -7.08 25.81
C LEU A 377 -3.77 -7.72 27.07
N LYS A 378 -3.62 -9.03 27.29
CA LYS A 378 -4.22 -9.82 28.39
C LYS A 378 -5.76 -9.80 28.40
N LEU A 379 -6.39 -9.64 27.25
CA LEU A 379 -7.85 -9.58 27.06
C LEU A 379 -8.47 -10.93 26.64
N GLN A 380 -7.87 -12.05 27.04
CA GLN A 380 -8.33 -13.40 26.67
C GLN A 380 -9.73 -13.76 27.20
N ASN A 381 -10.16 -13.09 28.28
CA ASN A 381 -11.48 -13.29 28.88
C ASN A 381 -12.59 -12.49 28.18
N HIS A 382 -12.25 -11.54 27.31
CA HIS A 382 -13.21 -10.70 26.62
C HIS A 382 -14.00 -11.51 25.58
N ILE A 383 -15.28 -11.19 25.38
CA ILE A 383 -16.16 -11.90 24.43
C ILE A 383 -15.60 -11.89 23.00
N LEU A 384 -14.94 -10.79 22.61
CA LEU A 384 -14.27 -10.65 21.31
C LEU A 384 -13.23 -11.75 21.06
N TYR A 385 -12.48 -12.19 22.07
CA TYR A 385 -11.51 -13.27 21.93
C TYR A 385 -12.19 -14.59 21.54
N SER A 386 -13.35 -14.86 22.15
CA SER A 386 -14.13 -16.08 21.89
C SER A 386 -14.80 -16.05 20.52
N ILE A 387 -15.46 -14.94 20.16
CA ILE A 387 -16.10 -14.76 18.85
C ILE A 387 -15.07 -14.85 17.73
N ASN A 388 -13.95 -14.13 17.86
CA ASN A 388 -12.86 -14.18 16.89
C ASN A 388 -12.30 -15.60 16.74
N GLY A 389 -12.13 -16.33 17.84
CA GLY A 389 -11.68 -17.72 17.81
C GLY A 389 -12.61 -18.66 17.02
N PHE A 390 -13.93 -18.46 17.14
CA PHE A 390 -14.92 -19.22 16.38
C PHE A 390 -14.92 -18.86 14.89
N LEU A 391 -14.92 -17.57 14.56
CA LEU A 391 -14.85 -17.10 13.17
C LEU A 391 -13.57 -17.56 12.48
N MET A 392 -12.44 -17.50 13.18
CA MET A 392 -11.17 -18.02 12.70
C MET A 392 -11.29 -19.51 12.33
N ALA A 393 -11.81 -20.34 13.24
CA ALA A 393 -11.97 -21.78 12.99
C ALA A 393 -12.91 -22.07 11.82
N PHE A 394 -14.01 -21.33 11.72
CA PHE A 394 -14.94 -21.44 10.59
C PHE A 394 -14.25 -21.13 9.26
N CYS A 395 -13.50 -20.02 9.17
CA CYS A 395 -12.78 -19.66 7.95
C CYS A 395 -11.68 -20.67 7.58
N PHE A 396 -10.97 -21.24 8.56
CA PHE A 396 -10.02 -22.32 8.31
C PHE A 396 -10.70 -23.54 7.68
N MET A 397 -11.77 -24.05 8.30
CA MET A 397 -12.44 -25.26 7.79
C MET A 397 -13.14 -25.03 6.46
N VAL A 398 -13.96 -23.98 6.35
CA VAL A 398 -14.82 -23.79 5.17
C VAL A 398 -14.02 -23.26 3.97
N ILE A 399 -13.17 -22.27 4.20
CA ILE A 399 -12.45 -21.60 3.11
C ILE A 399 -11.14 -22.33 2.82
N ARG A 400 -10.30 -22.56 3.84
CA ARG A 400 -8.96 -23.10 3.63
C ARG A 400 -8.92 -24.61 3.36
N ASP A 401 -9.73 -25.40 4.07
CA ASP A 401 -9.67 -26.86 3.97
C ASP A 401 -10.64 -27.46 2.95
N ILE A 402 -11.73 -26.76 2.63
CA ILE A 402 -12.79 -27.27 1.74
C ILE A 402 -12.85 -26.48 0.43
N TYR A 403 -13.26 -25.20 0.48
CA TYR A 403 -13.64 -24.46 -0.72
C TYR A 403 -12.47 -24.26 -1.70
N VAL A 404 -11.35 -23.73 -1.22
CA VAL A 404 -10.20 -23.44 -2.09
C VAL A 404 -9.57 -24.72 -2.64
N PRO A 405 -9.28 -25.78 -1.84
CA PRO A 405 -8.75 -27.03 -2.37
C PRO A 405 -9.62 -27.65 -3.45
N ILE A 406 -10.94 -27.70 -3.28
CA ILE A 406 -11.86 -28.24 -4.29
C ILE A 406 -11.76 -27.45 -5.59
N LYS A 407 -11.78 -26.11 -5.52
CA LYS A 407 -11.69 -25.25 -6.72
C LYS A 407 -10.36 -25.40 -7.43
N VAL A 408 -9.25 -25.38 -6.68
CA VAL A 408 -7.91 -25.51 -7.25
C VAL A 408 -7.70 -26.87 -7.91
N VAL A 409 -8.11 -27.97 -7.27
CA VAL A 409 -8.01 -29.32 -7.84
C VAL A 409 -8.83 -29.44 -9.12
N THR A 410 -10.06 -28.92 -9.12
CA THR A 410 -10.94 -28.96 -10.30
C THR A 410 -10.29 -28.24 -11.49
N ILE A 411 -9.81 -27.02 -11.28
CA ILE A 411 -9.16 -26.22 -12.34
C ILE A 411 -7.88 -26.91 -12.81
N TYR A 412 -7.07 -27.43 -11.87
CA TYR A 412 -5.81 -28.09 -12.19
C TYR A 412 -6.01 -29.36 -13.02
N ILE A 413 -6.92 -30.26 -12.63
CA ILE A 413 -7.19 -31.50 -13.38
C ILE A 413 -7.68 -31.20 -14.79
N ASN A 414 -8.54 -30.18 -14.94
CA ASN A 414 -9.13 -29.83 -16.22
C ASN A 414 -8.12 -29.21 -17.20
N GLY A 415 -7.03 -28.62 -16.71
CA GLY A 415 -6.13 -27.81 -17.54
C GLY A 415 -4.62 -28.05 -17.35
N MET A 416 -4.21 -29.06 -16.58
CA MET A 416 -2.78 -29.36 -16.34
C MET A 416 -2.00 -29.59 -17.64
N ASN A 417 -2.64 -30.11 -18.69
CA ASN A 417 -1.99 -30.40 -19.97
C ASN A 417 -1.55 -29.13 -20.74
N GLU A 418 -2.04 -27.95 -20.35
CA GLU A 418 -1.71 -26.67 -21.01
C GLU A 418 -0.46 -25.97 -20.44
N LEU A 419 0.06 -26.49 -19.32
CA LEU A 419 1.23 -25.94 -18.65
C LEU A 419 2.51 -26.65 -19.10
N ASN A 420 3.63 -25.90 -19.10
CA ASN A 420 4.93 -26.52 -19.28
C ASN A 420 5.30 -27.40 -18.08
N SER A 421 6.24 -28.34 -18.29
CA SER A 421 6.65 -29.31 -17.27
C SER A 421 7.10 -28.66 -15.96
N ILE A 422 7.83 -27.53 -16.04
CA ILE A 422 8.34 -26.81 -14.86
C ILE A 422 7.18 -26.23 -14.03
N THR A 423 6.24 -25.51 -14.65
CA THR A 423 5.11 -24.89 -13.94
C THR A 423 4.19 -25.97 -13.35
N ASN A 424 3.95 -27.04 -14.10
CA ASN A 424 3.19 -28.20 -13.59
C ASN A 424 3.85 -28.79 -12.35
N THR A 425 5.17 -28.99 -12.40
CA THR A 425 5.94 -29.52 -11.27
C THR A 425 5.82 -28.61 -10.05
N ILE A 426 5.98 -27.29 -10.23
CA ILE A 426 5.87 -26.33 -9.13
C ILE A 426 4.48 -26.37 -8.50
N ILE A 427 3.40 -26.32 -9.28
CA ILE A 427 2.02 -26.36 -8.75
C ILE A 427 1.77 -27.69 -8.03
N PHE A 428 2.22 -28.81 -8.62
CA PHE A 428 2.07 -30.14 -8.05
C PHE A 428 2.75 -30.30 -6.68
N PHE A 429 3.87 -29.60 -6.43
CA PHE A 429 4.51 -29.58 -5.11
C PHE A 429 3.95 -28.51 -4.18
N CYS A 430 3.62 -27.32 -4.69
CA CYS A 430 3.14 -26.21 -3.86
C CYS A 430 1.77 -26.52 -3.26
N PHE A 431 0.85 -27.11 -4.04
CA PHE A 431 -0.52 -27.34 -3.61
C PHE A 431 -0.64 -28.35 -2.43
N PRO A 432 -0.01 -29.54 -2.48
CA PRO A 432 0.00 -30.44 -1.32
C PRO A 432 0.69 -29.82 -0.11
N THR A 433 1.79 -29.09 -0.32
CA THR A 433 2.54 -28.45 0.78
C THR A 433 1.66 -27.46 1.54
N ILE A 434 0.95 -26.57 0.83
CA ILE A 434 0.07 -25.60 1.49
C ILE A 434 -1.15 -26.26 2.12
N THR A 435 -1.67 -27.34 1.51
CA THR A 435 -2.81 -28.09 2.06
C THR A 435 -2.43 -28.79 3.36
N ILE A 436 -1.27 -29.45 3.42
CA ILE A 436 -0.74 -30.07 4.65
C ILE A 436 -0.56 -29.03 5.74
N LEU A 437 0.01 -27.86 5.39
CA LEU A 437 0.20 -26.76 6.34
C LEU A 437 -1.15 -26.25 6.87
N ASN A 438 -2.15 -26.07 6.01
CA ASN A 438 -3.49 -25.66 6.42
C ASN A 438 -4.14 -26.67 7.37
N LEU A 439 -4.09 -27.97 7.06
CA LEU A 439 -4.61 -29.03 7.94
C LEU A 439 -3.91 -29.05 9.30
N PHE A 440 -2.58 -28.84 9.32
CA PHE A 440 -1.81 -28.71 10.55
C PHE A 440 -2.31 -27.53 11.41
N TRP A 441 -2.50 -26.36 10.81
CA TRP A 441 -3.05 -25.19 11.52
C TRP A 441 -4.49 -25.39 11.97
N THR A 442 -5.35 -26.00 11.16
CA THR A 442 -6.73 -26.33 11.54
C THR A 442 -6.74 -27.24 12.77
N TYR A 443 -5.89 -28.26 12.81
CA TYR A 443 -5.72 -29.11 13.99
C TYR A 443 -5.35 -28.29 15.24
N LEU A 444 -4.39 -27.37 15.14
CA LEU A 444 -4.00 -26.50 16.25
C LEU A 444 -5.15 -25.59 16.73
N VAL A 445 -5.93 -25.04 15.79
CA VAL A 445 -7.08 -24.19 16.10
C VAL A 445 -8.16 -24.97 16.84
N ILE A 446 -8.54 -26.15 16.33
CA ILE A 446 -9.55 -27.01 16.95
C ILE A 446 -9.09 -27.45 18.35
N LYS A 447 -7.84 -27.91 18.48
CA LYS A 447 -7.24 -28.28 19.77
C LYS A 447 -7.28 -27.12 20.77
N GLY A 448 -6.99 -25.90 20.31
CA GLY A 448 -7.06 -24.69 21.12
C GLY A 448 -8.47 -24.39 21.65
N ILE A 449 -9.49 -24.59 20.81
CA ILE A 449 -10.91 -24.42 21.20
C ILE A 449 -11.33 -25.47 22.22
N LEU A 450 -11.03 -26.76 21.95
CA LEU A 450 -11.37 -27.86 22.85
C LEU A 450 -10.77 -27.65 24.25
N LYS A 451 -9.50 -27.23 24.33
CA LYS A 451 -8.84 -26.91 25.60
C LYS A 451 -9.53 -25.79 26.36
N HIS A 452 -10.00 -24.74 25.67
CA HIS A 452 -10.72 -23.63 26.29
C HIS A 452 -12.09 -24.07 26.85
N LEU A 453 -12.84 -24.87 26.08
CA LEU A 453 -14.14 -25.40 26.51
C LEU A 453 -14.00 -26.33 27.71
N MET A 454 -13.01 -27.24 27.70
CA MET A 454 -12.73 -28.13 28.84
C MET A 454 -12.37 -27.34 30.11
N LYS A 455 -11.55 -26.27 29.98
CA LYS A 455 -11.19 -25.41 31.12
C LYS A 455 -12.42 -24.70 31.70
N LYS A 456 -13.29 -24.12 30.86
CA LYS A 456 -14.55 -23.51 31.32
C LYS A 456 -15.44 -24.51 32.07
N LYS A 457 -15.61 -25.73 31.54
CA LYS A 457 -16.38 -26.79 32.19
C LYS A 457 -15.81 -27.17 33.56
N ALA A 458 -14.49 -27.34 33.67
CA ALA A 458 -13.82 -27.63 34.95
C ALA A 458 -14.00 -26.50 35.97
N THR A 459 -13.88 -25.24 35.55
CA THR A 459 -14.06 -24.08 36.45
C THR A 459 -15.51 -23.96 36.94
N GLN A 460 -16.49 -24.30 36.10
CA GLN A 460 -17.91 -24.30 36.44
C GLN A 460 -18.29 -25.44 37.39
N ILE A 461 -17.71 -26.63 37.20
CA ILE A 461 -17.87 -27.77 38.11
C ILE A 461 -17.32 -27.42 39.50
N ASN A 462 -16.13 -26.83 39.59
CA ASN A 462 -15.54 -26.43 40.89
C ASN A 462 -16.41 -25.38 41.60
N LYS A 463 -16.91 -24.36 40.90
CA LYS A 463 -17.83 -23.37 41.48
C LYS A 463 -19.14 -23.99 42.00
N ASN A 464 -19.64 -25.03 41.34
CA ASN A 464 -20.84 -25.74 41.79
C ASN A 464 -20.55 -26.61 43.01
N ILE A 465 -19.38 -27.24 43.09
CA ILE A 465 -18.94 -28.00 44.27
C ILE A 465 -18.75 -27.09 45.49
N ASP A 466 -18.14 -25.91 45.30
CA ASP A 466 -17.93 -24.94 46.38
C ASP A 466 -19.27 -24.39 46.92
N LYS A 467 -20.27 -24.20 46.04
CA LYS A 467 -21.65 -23.83 46.43
C LYS A 467 -22.41 -24.94 47.17
N ILE A 468 -22.04 -26.21 46.98
CA ILE A 468 -22.66 -27.33 47.70
C ILE A 468 -22.01 -27.52 49.08
N LYS A 469 -20.76 -27.03 49.26
CA LYS A 469 -20.02 -27.10 50.53
C LYS A 469 -20.26 -25.92 51.46
N SER A 470 -20.77 -24.79 50.95
CA SER A 470 -21.26 -23.63 51.72
C SER A 470 -22.72 -23.80 52.08
#